data_AF-A0A7C3FZI6-F1
#
_entry.id   AF-A0A7C3FZI6-F1
#
_cell.length_a   1.000
_cell.length_b   1.000
_cell.length_c   1.000
_cell.angle_alpha   90.00
_cell.angle_beta   90.00
_cell.angle_gamma   90.00
#
_symmetry.space_group_name_H-M   'P 1'
#
loop_
_entity.id
_entity.type
_entity.pdbx_description
1 polymer ?
#
loop_
_entity_poly.entity_id
_entity_poly.type
_entity_poly.pdbx_seq_one_letter_code
_entity_poly.pdbx_strand_id
1 'polypeptide(L)'
;MSHLEKAEKIAERLRREPYNFLTNDCFIKSLKLKRECQRLGIPAKVVACIGLVRAHVLGLWWMTIPVIHGWAEVEGKRIEVSRPPGVPGTWGIIPANIRPLIRVRF
;
A
#
# COMPACT_ATOMS: atom_id res chain seq x y z
N MET A 1 -13.09 -7.74 18.86
CA MET A 1 -12.31 -7.53 17.62
C MET A 1 -11.17 -6.57 17.91
N SER A 2 -9.94 -6.99 17.61
CA SER A 2 -8.73 -6.16 17.74
C SER A 2 -8.75 -4.99 16.75
N HIS A 3 -7.92 -3.97 17.00
CA HIS A 3 -7.76 -2.85 16.07
C HIS A 3 -7.26 -3.32 14.70
N LEU A 4 -6.35 -4.30 14.67
CA LEU A 4 -5.85 -4.91 13.44
C LEU A 4 -6.96 -5.59 12.64
N GLU A 5 -7.85 -6.34 13.27
CA GLU A 5 -8.98 -6.98 12.57
C GLU A 5 -9.95 -5.94 11.97
N LYS A 6 -10.20 -4.85 12.70
CA LYS A 6 -11.03 -3.75 12.20
C LYS A 6 -10.35 -3.04 11.02
N ALA A 7 -9.05 -2.76 11.13
CA ALA A 7 -8.27 -2.16 10.07
C ALA A 7 -8.21 -3.05 8.82
N GLU A 8 -8.08 -4.37 8.98
CA GLU A 8 -8.03 -5.32 7.87
C GLU A 8 -9.38 -5.40 7.14
N LYS A 9 -10.52 -5.32 7.85
CA LYS A 9 -11.83 -5.24 7.20
C LYS A 9 -11.97 -3.98 6.34
N ILE A 10 -11.47 -2.84 6.81
CA ILE A 10 -11.47 -1.58 6.04
C ILE A 10 -10.52 -1.70 4.85
N ALA A 11 -9.33 -2.26 5.08
CA ALA A 11 -8.33 -2.50 4.04
C ALA A 11 -8.89 -3.36 2.90
N GLU A 12 -9.58 -4.45 3.24
CA GLU A 12 -10.21 -5.35 2.27
C GLU A 12 -11.24 -4.63 1.39
N ARG A 13 -12.03 -3.72 1.97
CA ARG A 13 -12.93 -2.87 1.18
C ARG A 13 -12.17 -1.94 0.24
N LEU A 14 -11.11 -1.29 0.73
CA LEU A 14 -10.29 -0.35 -0.07
C LEU A 14 -9.49 -1.06 -1.19
N ARG A 15 -9.10 -2.32 -0.99
CA ARG A 15 -8.43 -3.14 -2.03
C ARG A 15 -9.33 -3.39 -3.23
N ARG A 16 -10.64 -3.51 -3.02
CA ARG A 16 -11.63 -3.74 -4.08
C ARG A 16 -11.92 -2.48 -4.90
N GLU A 17 -11.60 -1.30 -4.38
CA GLU A 17 -11.73 -0.07 -5.17
C GLU A 17 -10.77 -0.11 -6.37
N PRO A 18 -11.17 0.39 -7.55
CA PRO A 18 -10.29 0.43 -8.71
C PRO A 18 -9.06 1.28 -8.41
N TYR A 19 -7.88 0.77 -8.80
CA TYR A 19 -6.62 1.51 -8.67
C TYR A 19 -6.51 2.56 -9.77
N ASN A 20 -6.28 3.81 -9.40
CA ASN A 20 -6.06 4.91 -10.35
C ASN A 20 -4.84 5.71 -9.91
N PHE A 21 -3.84 5.87 -10.78
CA PHE A 21 -2.58 6.55 -10.46
C PHE A 21 -2.74 8.01 -10.02
N LEU A 22 -3.81 8.71 -10.41
CA LEU A 22 -4.02 10.12 -10.09
C LEU A 22 -5.06 10.33 -8.98
N THR A 23 -6.07 9.45 -8.89
CA THR A 23 -7.23 9.67 -8.02
C THR A 23 -7.44 8.61 -6.96
N ASN A 24 -6.81 7.44 -7.09
CA ASN A 24 -6.97 6.33 -6.14
C ASN A 24 -5.74 5.40 -6.12
N ASP A 25 -4.58 5.99 -5.86
CA ASP A 25 -3.31 5.28 -5.83
C ASP A 25 -3.02 4.65 -4.45
N CYS A 26 -1.84 4.06 -4.28
CA CYS A 26 -1.42 3.44 -3.02
C CYS A 26 -1.39 4.43 -1.85
N PHE A 27 -1.08 5.70 -2.09
CA PHE A 27 -0.99 6.72 -1.05
C PHE A 27 -2.37 7.23 -0.64
N ILE A 28 -3.23 7.54 -1.62
CA ILE A 28 -4.61 7.99 -1.40
C ILE A 28 -5.39 6.91 -0.66
N LYS A 29 -5.27 5.65 -1.07
CA LYS A 29 -5.91 4.52 -0.37
C LYS A 29 -5.37 4.35 1.05
N SER A 30 -4.06 4.51 1.27
CA SER A 30 -3.47 4.46 2.61
C SER A 30 -3.97 5.60 3.50
N LEU A 31 -4.16 6.79 2.93
CA LEU A 31 -4.74 7.93 3.62
C LEU A 31 -6.23 7.72 3.96
N LYS A 32 -7.01 7.11 3.06
CA LYS A 32 -8.40 6.69 3.33
C LYS A 32 -8.44 5.72 4.51
N LEU A 33 -7.59 4.69 4.52
CA LEU A 33 -7.51 3.74 5.63
C LEU A 33 -7.18 4.45 6.95
N LYS A 34 -6.18 5.35 6.97
CA LYS A 34 -5.85 6.15 8.16
C LYS A 34 -7.07 6.93 8.67
N ARG A 35 -7.75 7.66 7.79
CA ARG A 35 -8.93 8.47 8.16
C ARG A 35 -10.05 7.61 8.76
N GLU A 36 -10.29 6.44 8.19
CA GLU A 36 -11.32 5.53 8.70
C GLU A 36 -10.94 4.88 10.03
N CYS A 37 -9.69 4.46 10.19
CA CYS A 37 -9.17 3.98 11.48
C CYS A 37 -9.31 5.08 12.55
N GLN A 38 -8.93 6.32 12.23
CA GLN A 38 -9.04 7.45 13.16
C GLN A 38 -10.49 7.74 13.59
N ARG A 39 -11.46 7.62 12.68
CA ARG A 39 -12.90 7.75 13.02
C ARG A 39 -13.37 6.69 14.02
N LEU A 40 -12.69 5.55 14.09
CA LEU A 40 -12.97 4.46 15.02
C LEU A 40 -12.10 4.51 16.29
N GLY A 41 -11.33 5.59 16.49
CA GLY A 41 -10.39 5.72 17.61
C GLY A 41 -9.14 4.83 17.48
N ILE A 42 -8.87 4.28 16.29
CA ILE A 42 -7.73 3.39 16.04
C ILE A 42 -6.53 4.25 15.60
N PRO A 43 -5.40 4.22 16.35
CA PRO A 43 -4.19 4.92 15.94
C PRO A 43 -3.64 4.34 14.64
N ALA A 44 -3.54 5.19 13.61
CA ALA A 44 -3.02 4.82 12.29
C ALA A 44 -2.15 5.94 11.73
N LYS A 45 -1.11 5.58 10.99
CA LYS A 45 -0.22 6.51 10.28
C LYS A 45 0.00 6.06 8.84
N VAL A 46 0.31 7.00 7.96
CA VAL A 46 0.72 6.68 6.59
C VAL A 46 2.23 6.65 6.53
N VAL A 47 2.77 5.61 5.90
CA VAL A 47 4.19 5.44 5.66
C VAL A 47 4.39 5.48 4.15
N ALA A 48 5.02 6.54 3.67
CA ALA A 48 5.45 6.63 2.28
C ALA A 48 6.90 6.16 2.15
N CYS A 49 7.19 5.56 1.01
CA CYS A 49 8.49 5.02 0.72
C CYS A 49 8.86 5.18 -0.75
N ILE A 50 10.12 5.51 -0.99
CA ILE A 50 10.78 5.28 -2.28
C ILE A 50 11.55 3.97 -2.14
N GLY A 51 11.21 2.98 -2.96
CA GLY A 51 11.87 1.68 -2.94
C GLY A 51 12.15 1.16 -4.34
N LEU A 52 12.93 0.09 -4.42
CA LEU A 52 13.25 -0.57 -5.68
C LEU A 52 12.38 -1.81 -5.84
N VAL A 53 11.80 -1.98 -7.03
CA VAL A 53 11.07 -3.20 -7.41
C VAL A 53 11.61 -3.76 -8.70
N ARG A 54 11.61 -5.08 -8.78
CA ARG A 54 11.86 -5.79 -10.04
C ARG A 54 10.56 -5.78 -10.84
N ALA A 55 10.56 -5.11 -11.98
CA ALA A 55 9.41 -4.97 -12.86
C ALA A 55 9.75 -5.54 -14.24
N HIS A 56 8.74 -6.09 -14.90
CA HIS A 56 8.85 -6.56 -16.27
C HIS A 56 8.51 -5.40 -17.22
N VAL A 57 9.53 -4.76 -17.76
CA VAL A 57 9.37 -3.58 -18.61
C VAL A 57 9.11 -4.02 -20.05
N LEU A 58 8.00 -3.53 -20.63
CA LEU A 58 7.62 -3.75 -22.02
C LEU A 58 7.55 -5.22 -22.46
N GLY A 59 7.26 -6.14 -21.54
CA GLY A 59 7.09 -7.55 -21.88
C GLY A 59 8.38 -8.30 -22.25
N LEU A 60 9.56 -7.68 -22.10
CA LEU A 60 10.80 -8.24 -22.63
C LEU A 60 11.97 -8.26 -21.62
N TRP A 61 12.05 -7.30 -20.67
CA TRP A 61 13.24 -7.15 -19.80
C TRP A 61 12.87 -6.97 -18.33
N TRP A 62 13.54 -7.71 -17.45
CA TRP A 62 13.46 -7.47 -16.01
C TRP A 62 14.39 -6.32 -15.62
N MET A 63 13.81 -5.21 -15.17
CA MET A 63 14.56 -4.07 -14.66
C MET A 63 14.17 -3.76 -13.22
N THR A 64 15.16 -3.35 -12.44
CA THR A 64 14.93 -2.79 -11.11
C THR A 64 14.63 -1.31 -11.25
N ILE A 65 13.38 -0.91 -10.98
CA ILE A 65 12.95 0.48 -11.10
C ILE A 65 12.62 1.07 -9.73
N PRO A 66 12.88 2.37 -9.52
CA PRO A 66 12.38 3.07 -8.34
C PRO A 66 10.87 3.24 -8.42
N VAL A 67 10.18 2.94 -7.33
CA VAL A 67 8.74 3.16 -7.16
C VAL A 67 8.46 3.87 -5.86
N ILE A 68 7.46 4.74 -5.92
CA ILE A 68 6.87 5.36 -4.74
C ILE A 68 5.72 4.48 -4.31
N HIS A 69 5.69 4.13 -3.01
CA HIS A 69 4.63 3.31 -2.45
C HIS A 69 4.24 3.76 -1.05
N GLY A 70 2.94 3.72 -0.77
CA GLY A 70 2.35 4.06 0.51
C GLY A 70 1.74 2.84 1.21
N TRP A 71 1.98 2.72 2.51
CA TRP A 71 1.26 1.82 3.40
C TRP A 71 0.54 2.60 4.48
N ALA A 72 -0.55 2.05 5.01
CA ALA A 72 -1.00 2.42 6.35
C ALA A 72 -0.28 1.55 7.38
N GLU A 73 0.07 2.10 8.53
CA GLU A 73 0.61 1.36 9.67
C GLU A 73 -0.35 1.48 10.85
N VAL A 74 -0.82 0.34 11.36
CA VAL A 74 -1.72 0.21 12.51
C VAL A 74 -1.03 -0.73 13.50
N GLU A 75 -0.88 -0.31 14.75
CA GLU A 75 -0.20 -1.10 15.80
C GLU A 75 1.18 -1.63 15.38
N GLY A 76 1.94 -0.83 14.62
CA GLY A 76 3.27 -1.22 14.13
C GLY A 76 3.27 -2.16 12.92
N LYS A 77 2.10 -2.64 12.47
CA LYS A 77 1.97 -3.50 11.28
C LYS A 77 1.58 -2.69 10.05
N ARG A 78 2.28 -2.92 8.95
CA ARG A 78 1.95 -2.32 7.65
C ARG A 78 0.80 -3.08 7.01
N ILE A 79 -0.16 -2.33 6.51
CA ILE A 79 -1.34 -2.83 5.83
C ILE A 79 -1.29 -2.34 4.39
N GLU A 80 -1.24 -3.30 3.47
CA GLU A 80 -1.31 -3.05 2.04
C GLU A 80 -2.78 -2.91 1.62
N VAL A 81 -3.10 -1.78 0.97
CA VAL A 81 -4.47 -1.44 0.54
C VAL A 81 -4.57 -1.19 -0.96
N SER A 82 -3.45 -1.05 -1.65
CA SER A 82 -3.47 -0.78 -3.09
C SER A 82 -3.97 -1.97 -3.90
N ARG A 83 -3.69 -3.20 -3.43
CA ARG A 83 -3.94 -4.45 -4.14
C ARG A 83 -4.23 -5.61 -3.17
N PRO A 84 -4.95 -6.65 -3.62
CA PRO A 84 -5.04 -7.91 -2.88
C PRO A 84 -3.64 -8.50 -2.60
N PRO A 85 -3.42 -9.09 -1.42
CA PRO A 85 -2.16 -9.75 -1.11
C PRO A 85 -1.87 -10.87 -2.12
N GLY A 86 -0.65 -10.89 -2.65
CA GLY A 86 -0.18 -11.94 -3.57
C GLY A 86 -0.54 -11.73 -5.05
N VAL A 87 -1.27 -10.68 -5.43
CA VAL A 87 -1.59 -10.41 -6.83
C VAL A 87 -0.51 -9.53 -7.47
N PRO A 88 0.19 -10.00 -8.52
CA PRO A 88 1.14 -9.17 -9.24
C PRO A 88 0.41 -8.03 -9.95
N GLY A 89 1.01 -6.84 -9.95
CA GLY A 89 0.53 -5.73 -10.77
C GLY A 89 0.68 -5.96 -12.25
N THR A 90 0.21 -5.00 -13.05
CA THR A 90 0.37 -4.93 -14.51
C THR A 90 1.82 -5.09 -15.01
N TRP A 91 2.82 -4.90 -14.14
CA TRP A 91 4.25 -5.02 -14.45
C TRP A 91 4.93 -6.19 -13.71
N GLY A 92 4.16 -7.15 -13.18
CA GLY A 92 4.68 -8.25 -12.37
C GLY A 92 5.13 -7.85 -10.95
N ILE A 93 4.90 -6.59 -10.56
CA ILE A 93 5.36 -6.04 -9.28
C ILE A 93 4.49 -6.57 -8.15
N ILE A 94 5.12 -7.20 -7.16
CA ILE A 94 4.52 -7.57 -5.87
C ILE A 94 4.87 -6.47 -4.85
N PRO A 95 3.91 -5.62 -4.44
CA PRO A 95 4.18 -4.47 -3.56
C PRO A 95 4.76 -4.86 -2.19
N ALA A 96 4.47 -6.08 -1.71
CA ALA A 96 5.01 -6.59 -0.45
C ALA A 96 6.55 -6.72 -0.43
N ASN A 97 7.20 -6.79 -1.60
CA ASN A 97 8.65 -6.96 -1.72
C ASN A 97 9.42 -5.64 -1.93
N ILE A 98 8.76 -4.49 -1.77
CA ILE A 98 9.42 -3.19 -1.94
C ILE A 98 10.45 -3.03 -0.81
N ARG A 99 11.74 -3.01 -1.18
CA ARG A 99 12.81 -2.66 -0.25
C ARG A 99 12.82 -1.16 -0.04
N PRO A 100 12.53 -0.65 1.17
CA PRO A 100 12.47 0.78 1.39
C PRO A 100 13.86 1.40 1.40
N LEU A 101 14.08 2.43 0.57
CA LEU A 101 15.31 3.23 0.58
C LEU A 101 15.16 4.48 1.45
N ILE A 102 14.01 5.15 1.36
CA ILE A 102 13.68 6.35 2.15
C ILE A 102 12.28 6.16 2.72
N ARG A 103 12.09 6.51 4.00
CA ARG A 103 10.80 6.34 4.71
C ARG A 103 10.36 7.66 5.32
N VAL A 104 9.14 8.10 5.02
CA VAL A 104 8.52 9.27 5.63
C VAL A 104 7.21 8.85 6.32
N ARG A 105 6.99 9.32 7.55
CA ARG A 105 5.82 8.97 8.38
C ARG A 105 4.92 10.21 8.52
N PHE A 106 3.63 10.04 8.27
CA PHE A 106 2.61 11.11 8.31
C PHE A 106 1.37 10.74 9.12
#